data_AF-A0AAW2T7Z1-F1
#
_entry.id   AF-A0AAW2T7Z1-F1
#
_cell.length_a   1.000
_cell.length_b   1.000
_cell.length_c   1.000
_cell.angle_alpha   90.00
_cell.angle_beta   90.00
_cell.angle_gamma   90.00
#
_symmetry.space_group_name_H-M   'P 1'
#
loop_
_entity.id
_entity.type
_entity.pdbx_description
1 polymer ?
#
loop_
_entity_poly.entity_id
_entity_poly.type
_entity_poly.pdbx_seq_one_letter_code
_entity_poly.pdbx_strand_id
1 'polypeptide(L)'
;MDSIVQVLYDAATRLKLALLDCKLLPDAVVRCTARLLLASRLRSAYRSFVDIRLSDLLQFVQSLREMAIAIDTEKAKSQHYEVPTAFFKLVLGKHFKYSQILHPFQSDV
;
A
#
# COMPACT_ATOMS: atom_id res chain seq x y z
N MET A 1 17.43 25.38 0.10
CA MET A 1 16.86 24.94 1.40
C MET A 1 16.27 23.53 1.31
N ASP A 2 15.93 23.05 0.11
CA ASP A 2 15.29 21.75 -0.11
C ASP A 2 16.19 20.55 0.19
N SER A 3 17.51 20.66 -0.04
CA SER A 3 18.46 19.56 0.20
C SER A 3 18.57 19.17 1.67
N ILE A 4 18.62 20.13 2.60
CA ILE A 4 18.72 19.84 4.05
C ILE A 4 17.42 19.20 4.54
N VAL A 5 16.26 19.70 4.11
CA VAL A 5 14.95 19.14 4.47
C VAL A 5 14.80 17.72 3.94
N GLN A 6 15.28 17.45 2.73
CA GLN A 6 15.23 16.12 2.13
C GLN A 6 16.15 15.12 2.83
N VAL A 7 17.36 15.54 3.20
CA VAL A 7 18.28 14.72 4.01
C VAL A 7 17.66 14.36 5.36
N LEU A 8 17.02 15.31 6.03
CA LEU A 8 16.34 15.07 7.30
C LEU A 8 15.13 14.12 7.14
N TYR A 9 14.37 14.27 6.06
CA TYR A 9 13.25 13.39 5.73
C TYR A 9 13.70 11.95 5.46
N ASP A 10 14.78 11.77 4.70
CA ASP A 10 15.33 10.46 4.39
C ASP A 10 15.89 9.78 5.64
N ALA A 11 16.61 10.53 6.49
CA ALA A 11 17.10 10.03 7.76
C ALA A 11 15.96 9.57 8.69
N ALA A 12 14.90 10.39 8.81
CA ALA A 12 13.72 10.04 9.59
C ALA A 12 12.99 8.82 9.02
N THR A 13 12.92 8.69 7.68
CA THR A 13 12.29 7.54 7.01
C THR A 13 13.07 6.26 7.27
N ARG A 14 14.40 6.29 7.16
CA ARG A 14 15.27 5.15 7.47
C ARG A 14 15.13 4.70 8.92
N LEU A 15 15.08 5.64 9.86
CA LEU A 15 14.87 5.33 11.27
C LEU A 15 13.52 4.65 11.51
N LYS A 16 12.44 5.15 10.90
CA LYS A 16 11.11 4.54 11.00
C LYS A 16 11.10 3.10 10.47
N LEU A 17 11.75 2.86 9.33
CA LEU A 17 11.88 1.51 8.75
C LEU A 17 12.67 0.59 9.68
N ALA A 18 13.80 1.04 10.23
CA ALA A 18 14.57 0.24 11.17
C ALA A 18 13.77 -0.15 12.42
N LEU A 19 12.97 0.76 12.97
CA LEU A 19 12.11 0.47 14.12
C LEU A 19 11.01 -0.55 13.80
N LEU A 20 10.47 -0.52 12.58
CA LEU A 20 9.49 -1.49 12.10
C LEU A 20 10.13 -2.88 11.89
N ASP A 21 11.31 -2.93 11.25
CA ASP A 21 12.04 -4.17 10.97
C ASP A 21 12.45 -4.89 12.26
N CYS A 22 12.88 -4.12 13.27
CA CYS A 22 13.22 -4.66 14.58
C CYS A 22 11.99 -4.96 15.46
N LYS A 23 10.76 -4.74 14.99
CA LYS A 23 9.48 -4.97 15.71
C LYS A 23 9.39 -4.24 17.06
N LEU A 24 10.00 -3.07 17.17
CA LEU A 24 10.00 -2.27 18.42
C LEU A 24 8.69 -1.49 18.62
N LEU A 25 7.87 -1.36 17.57
CA LEU A 25 6.64 -0.57 17.61
C LEU A 25 5.44 -1.44 18.01
N PRO A 26 4.67 -1.05 19.04
CA PRO A 26 3.40 -1.71 19.36
C PRO A 26 2.43 -1.65 18.18
N ASP A 27 1.62 -2.71 17.99
CA ASP A 27 0.64 -2.80 16.90
C ASP A 27 -0.32 -1.60 16.86
N ALA A 28 -0.73 -1.10 18.03
CA ALA A 28 -1.60 0.09 18.12
C ALA A 28 -0.97 1.33 17.45
N VAL A 29 0.34 1.50 17.57
CA VAL A 29 1.09 2.62 16.96
C VAL A 29 1.15 2.42 15.44
N VAL A 30 1.55 1.24 14.98
CA VAL A 30 1.59 0.90 13.54
C VAL A 30 0.23 1.16 12.91
N ARG A 31 -0.83 0.64 13.52
CA ARG A 31 -2.21 0.82 13.04
C ARG A 31 -2.67 2.28 13.06
N CYS A 32 -2.29 3.06 14.06
CA CYS A 32 -2.56 4.50 14.10
C CYS A 32 -1.88 5.22 12.93
N THR A 33 -0.59 4.98 12.72
CA THR A 33 0.16 5.61 11.62
C THR A 33 -0.37 5.23 10.25
N ALA A 34 -0.74 3.96 10.03
CA ALA A 34 -1.37 3.52 8.79
C ALA A 34 -2.67 4.29 8.51
N ARG A 35 -3.53 4.46 9.52
CA ARG A 35 -4.77 5.24 9.38
C ARG A 35 -4.51 6.72 9.07
N LEU A 36 -3.49 7.32 9.67
CA LEU A 36 -3.11 8.71 9.39
C LEU A 36 -2.62 8.88 7.94
N LEU A 37 -1.79 7.96 7.45
CA LEU A 37 -1.31 7.97 6.05
C LEU A 37 -2.46 7.77 5.06
N LEU A 38 -3.37 6.83 5.34
CA LEU A 38 -4.56 6.61 4.53
C LEU A 38 -5.48 7.85 4.52
N ALA A 39 -5.72 8.47 5.69
CA ALA A 39 -6.52 9.69 5.76
C ALA A 39 -5.87 10.86 5.00
N SER A 40 -4.54 11.01 5.08
CA SER A 40 -3.80 12.00 4.30
C SER A 40 -3.95 11.75 2.79
N ARG A 41 -3.80 10.49 2.36
CA ARG A 41 -3.98 10.10 0.96
C ARG A 41 -5.40 10.37 0.46
N LEU A 42 -6.41 10.05 1.26
CA LEU A 42 -7.81 10.33 0.94
C LEU A 42 -8.07 11.82 0.80
N ARG A 43 -7.57 12.66 1.72
CA ARG A 43 -7.70 14.12 1.62
C ARG A 43 -7.00 14.67 0.37
N SER A 44 -5.82 14.15 0.04
CA SER A 44 -5.08 14.58 -1.16
C SER A 44 -5.77 14.14 -2.45
N ALA A 45 -6.44 12.99 -2.45
CA ALA A 45 -7.15 12.47 -3.63
C ALA A 45 -8.55 13.08 -3.79
N TYR A 46 -9.18 13.54 -2.71
CA TYR A 46 -10.51 14.10 -2.74
C TYR A 46 -10.50 15.54 -3.26
N ARG A 47 -11.10 15.76 -4.44
CA ARG A 47 -11.40 17.08 -4.98
C ARG A 47 -12.89 17.38 -4.81
N SER A 48 -13.27 18.59 -4.42
CA SER A 48 -14.67 18.94 -4.13
C SER A 48 -15.57 18.94 -5.38
N PHE A 49 -15.05 19.36 -6.54
CA PHE A 49 -15.82 19.51 -7.77
C PHE A 49 -15.79 18.27 -8.66
N VAL A 50 -16.94 17.91 -9.22
CA VAL A 50 -17.11 16.73 -10.09
C VAL A 50 -16.24 16.84 -11.34
N ASP A 51 -16.24 18.00 -11.99
CA ASP A 51 -15.53 18.20 -13.26
C ASP A 51 -14.01 18.02 -13.10
N ILE A 52 -13.46 18.50 -11.98
CA ILE A 52 -12.04 18.34 -11.66
C ILE A 52 -11.71 16.85 -11.42
N ARG A 53 -12.59 16.11 -10.73
CA ARG A 53 -12.38 14.66 -10.53
C ARG A 53 -12.42 13.90 -11.85
N LEU A 54 -13.32 14.29 -12.76
CA LEU A 54 -13.43 13.68 -14.07
C LEU A 54 -12.18 13.98 -14.92
N SER A 55 -11.71 15.23 -14.94
CA SER A 55 -10.49 15.59 -15.67
C SER A 55 -9.26 14.85 -15.14
N ASP A 56 -9.10 14.77 -13.82
CA ASP A 56 -7.99 14.04 -13.18
C ASP A 56 -8.03 12.54 -13.56
N LEU A 57 -9.23 11.93 -13.56
CA LEU A 57 -9.41 10.54 -13.96
C LEU A 57 -9.06 10.32 -15.44
N LEU A 58 -9.54 11.19 -16.33
CA LEU A 58 -9.26 11.07 -17.77
C LEU A 58 -7.78 11.26 -18.06
N GLN A 59 -7.11 12.21 -17.40
CA GLN A 59 -5.67 12.40 -17.50
C GLN A 59 -4.90 11.16 -17.02
N PHE A 60 -5.32 10.56 -15.89
CA PHE A 60 -4.73 9.32 -15.41
C PHE A 60 -4.92 8.16 -16.41
N VAL A 61 -6.12 7.98 -16.96
CA VAL A 61 -6.40 6.95 -17.97
C VAL A 61 -5.54 7.16 -19.22
N GLN A 62 -5.40 8.39 -19.69
CA GLN A 62 -4.55 8.68 -20.84
C GLN A 62 -3.08 8.33 -20.55
N SER A 63 -2.59 8.66 -19.35
CA SER A 63 -1.22 8.30 -18.95
C SER A 63 -1.00 6.79 -18.93
N LEU A 64 -1.98 6.00 -18.47
CA LEU A 64 -1.90 4.54 -18.47
C LEU A 64 -1.88 3.93 -19.87
N ARG A 65 -2.57 4.56 -20.84
CA ARG A 65 -2.59 4.10 -22.24
C ARG A 65 -1.25 4.27 -22.93
N GLU A 66 -0.45 5.23 -22.48
CA GLU A 66 0.88 5.52 -23.01
C GLU A 66 1.98 4.66 -22.35
N MET A 67 1.66 4.00 -21.23
CA MET A 67 2.58 3.14 -20.50
C MET A 67 2.66 1.73 -21.09
N ALA A 68 3.78 1.06 -20.84
CA ALA A 68 3.91 -0.37 -21.12
C ALA A 68 2.89 -1.18 -20.30
N ILE A 69 2.47 -2.32 -20.83
CA ILE A 69 1.48 -3.22 -20.19
C ILE A 69 1.90 -3.60 -18.76
N ALA A 70 3.19 -3.81 -18.55
CA ALA A 70 3.77 -4.03 -17.23
C ALA A 70 5.19 -3.45 -17.16
N ILE A 71 5.52 -2.88 -16.02
CA ILE A 71 6.83 -2.32 -15.70
C ILE A 71 7.42 -3.13 -14.54
N ASP A 72 8.73 -3.42 -14.56
CA ASP A 72 9.46 -4.14 -13.50
C ASP A 72 8.89 -5.53 -13.13
N THR A 73 8.49 -6.33 -14.12
CA THR A 73 7.85 -7.64 -13.93
C THR A 73 8.66 -8.60 -13.06
N GLU A 74 9.96 -8.73 -13.31
CA GLU A 74 10.85 -9.65 -12.57
C GLU A 74 10.99 -9.26 -11.08
N LYS A 75 10.99 -7.96 -10.80
CA LYS A 75 11.06 -7.45 -9.43
C LYS A 75 9.78 -7.76 -8.66
N ALA A 76 8.62 -7.56 -9.29
CA ALA A 76 7.34 -7.94 -8.68
C ALA A 76 7.25 -9.46 -8.43
N LYS A 77 7.75 -10.27 -9.37
CA LYS A 77 7.78 -11.73 -9.28
C LYS A 77 8.61 -12.22 -8.09
N SER A 78 9.85 -11.77 -8.00
CA SER A 78 10.77 -12.14 -6.92
C SER A 78 10.34 -11.63 -5.55
N GLN A 79 9.78 -10.41 -5.45
CA GLN A 79 9.39 -9.82 -4.17
C GLN A 79 8.05 -10.36 -3.62
N HIS A 80 7.16 -10.87 -4.47
CA HIS A 80 5.78 -11.16 -4.07
C HIS A 80 5.25 -12.55 -4.43
N TYR A 81 5.73 -13.17 -5.52
CA TYR A 81 5.19 -14.43 -6.04
C TYR A 81 6.12 -15.63 -5.83
N GLU A 82 7.43 -15.42 -5.80
CA GLU A 82 8.43 -16.49 -5.62
C GLU A 82 8.78 -16.74 -4.14
N VAL A 83 7.75 -16.84 -3.31
CA VAL A 83 7.89 -17.21 -1.88
C VAL A 83 7.74 -18.73 -1.74
N PRO A 84 8.50 -19.41 -0.86
CA PRO A 84 8.41 -20.86 -0.69
C PRO A 84 6.98 -21.34 -0.40
N THR A 85 6.51 -22.37 -1.10
CA THR A 85 5.15 -22.92 -0.93
C THR A 85 4.83 -23.33 0.51
N ALA A 86 5.84 -23.76 1.27
CA ALA A 86 5.68 -24.09 2.69
C ALA A 86 5.17 -22.90 3.53
N PHE A 87 5.55 -21.67 3.19
CA PHE A 87 5.06 -20.47 3.85
C PHE A 87 3.56 -20.27 3.60
N PHE A 88 3.09 -20.41 2.36
CA PHE A 88 1.67 -20.26 2.03
C PHE A 88 0.78 -21.32 2.72
N LYS A 89 1.30 -22.51 3.00
CA LYS A 89 0.61 -23.53 3.81
C LYS A 89 0.36 -23.10 5.25
N LEU A 90 1.19 -22.21 5.78
CA LEU A 90 1.08 -21.71 7.15
C LEU A 90 0.17 -20.50 7.25
N VAL A 91 0.16 -19.63 6.24
CA VAL A 91 -0.54 -18.33 6.32
C VAL A 91 -1.84 -18.24 5.53
N LEU A 92 -2.08 -19.11 4.54
CA LEU A 92 -3.29 -19.11 3.73
C LEU A 92 -4.21 -20.28 4.11
N GLY A 93 -5.51 -20.12 3.83
CA GLY A 93 -6.50 -21.18 4.01
C GLY A 93 -6.36 -22.33 3.00
N LYS A 94 -7.25 -23.33 3.11
CA LYS A 94 -7.25 -24.59 2.33
C LYS A 94 -7.04 -24.42 0.82
N HIS A 95 -7.53 -23.33 0.23
CA HIS A 95 -7.47 -23.06 -1.21
C HIS A 95 -6.29 -22.19 -1.64
N PHE A 96 -5.37 -21.85 -0.73
CA PHE A 96 -4.23 -20.94 -0.99
C PHE A 96 -4.66 -19.61 -1.64
N LYS A 97 -5.86 -19.13 -1.29
CA LYS A 97 -6.41 -17.91 -1.87
C LYS A 97 -5.68 -16.70 -1.28
N TYR A 98 -4.88 -16.04 -2.12
CA TYR A 98 -4.18 -14.79 -1.79
C TYR A 98 -4.89 -13.58 -2.39
N SER A 99 -6.16 -13.43 -2.04
CA SER A 99 -7.02 -12.31 -2.42
C SER A 99 -8.21 -12.22 -1.44
N GLN A 100 -9.03 -11.17 -1.58
CA GLN A 100 -10.17 -10.91 -0.69
C GLN A 100 -11.11 -12.12 -0.59
N ILE A 101 -11.58 -12.42 0.63
CA ILE A 101 -12.59 -13.44 0.90
C ILE A 101 -13.88 -12.79 1.35
N LEU A 102 -15.01 -13.34 0.89
CA LEU A 102 -16.31 -12.93 1.37
C LEU A 102 -16.55 -13.61 2.71
N HIS A 103 -16.62 -12.83 3.78
CA HIS A 103 -17.10 -13.31 5.07
C HIS A 103 -18.62 -13.12 5.13
N PRO A 104 -19.41 -14.20 5.31
CA PRO A 104 -20.85 -14.06 5.46
C PRO A 104 -21.16 -13.25 6.71
N PHE A 105 -22.14 -12.35 6.62
CA PHE A 105 -22.62 -11.61 7.77
C PHE A 105 -23.27 -12.59 8.76
N GLN A 106 -22.71 -12.72 9.95
CA GLN A 106 -23.36 -13.43 11.05
C GLN A 106 -24.18 -12.41 11.84
N SER A 107 -25.51 -12.50 11.74
CA SER A 107 -26.41 -11.80 12.64
C SER A 107 -26.47 -12.60 13.94
N ASP A 108 -25.69 -12.19 14.92
CA ASP A 108 -25.87 -12.68 16.29
C ASP A 108 -27.17 -12.04 16.82
N VAL A 109 -28.28 -12.77 16.67
CA VAL A 109 -29.51 -12.57 17.46
C VAL A 109 -29.42 -13.45 18.69
#